data_AF-A0A9X3RE06-F1
#
_entry.id   AF-A0A9X3RE06-F1
#
_cell.length_a   1.000
_cell.length_b   1.000
_cell.length_c   1.000
_cell.angle_alpha   90.00
_cell.angle_beta   90.00
_cell.angle_gamma   90.00
#
_symmetry.space_group_name_H-M   'P 1'
#
loop_
_entity.id
_entity.type
_entity.pdbx_description
1 polymer ?
#
loop_
_entity_poly.entity_id
_entity_poly.type
_entity_poly.pdbx_seq_one_letter_code
_entity_poly.pdbx_strand_id
1 'polypeptide(L)' 'MQIENPMVTGAGLPSDPQQAIVVYNCDYCNGEIFEEDICVVYEDLIFCSSDHLGEHLVKHDLAEEITAHTETSH' A
#
# COMPACT_ATOMS: atom_id res chain seq x y z
N MET A 1 -40.25 -30.75 -13.00
CA MET A 1 -39.16 -30.19 -13.80
C MET A 1 -38.28 -29.40 -12.84
N GLN A 2 -37.06 -29.88 -12.58
CA GLN A 2 -36.08 -29.15 -11.79
C GLN A 2 -35.41 -28.14 -12.73
N ILE A 3 -35.38 -26.88 -12.32
CA ILE A 3 -34.66 -25.83 -13.05
C ILE A 3 -33.20 -25.97 -12.61
N GLU A 4 -32.39 -26.59 -13.45
CA GLU A 4 -30.94 -26.59 -13.29
C GLU A 4 -30.45 -25.16 -13.56
N ASN A 5 -30.00 -24.48 -12.52
CA ASN A 5 -29.27 -23.23 -12.66
C ASN A 5 -27.90 -23.62 -13.26
N PRO A 6 -27.54 -23.23 -14.49
CA PRO A 6 -26.21 -23.51 -15.00
C PRO A 6 -25.25 -22.68 -14.16
N MET A 7 -24.58 -23.31 -13.19
CA MET A 7 -23.37 -22.76 -12.62
C MET A 7 -22.41 -22.57 -13.77
N VAL A 8 -22.30 -21.33 -14.24
CA VAL A 8 -21.21 -20.92 -15.11
C VAL A 8 -19.96 -20.98 -14.23
N THR A 9 -19.34 -22.16 -14.19
CA THR A 9 -17.99 -22.33 -13.64
C THR A 9 -17.04 -21.63 -14.61
N GLY A 10 -16.94 -20.31 -14.47
CA GLY A 10 -15.86 -19.55 -15.08
C GLY A 10 -14.55 -20.19 -14.63
N ALA A 11 -13.80 -20.74 -15.58
CA ALA A 11 -12.46 -21.25 -15.32
C ALA A 11 -11.61 -20.08 -14.77
N GLY A 12 -11.32 -20.11 -13.47
CA GLY A 12 -10.47 -19.09 -12.85
C GLY A 12 -10.81 -18.66 -11.42
N LEU A 13 -11.80 -19.25 -10.73
CA LEU A 13 -11.93 -19.04 -9.28
C LEU A 13 -10.88 -19.90 -8.56
N PRO A 14 -9.86 -19.30 -7.90
CA PRO A 14 -8.93 -20.06 -7.09
C PRO A 14 -9.71 -20.71 -5.93
N SER A 15 -9.56 -22.03 -5.78
CA SER A 15 -10.21 -22.84 -4.75
C SER A 15 -9.68 -22.61 -3.32
N ASP A 16 -8.97 -21.50 -3.08
CA ASP A 16 -8.43 -21.14 -1.78
C ASP A 16 -9.43 -20.25 -1.04
N PRO A 17 -9.94 -20.67 0.14
CA PRO A 17 -10.85 -19.84 0.93
C PRO A 17 -10.18 -18.58 1.51
N GLN A 18 -8.86 -18.44 1.44
CA GLN A 18 -8.12 -17.29 1.94
C GLN A 18 -7.74 -16.37 0.77
N GLN A 19 -8.70 -15.61 0.25
CA GLN A 19 -8.39 -14.48 -0.61
C GLN A 19 -7.94 -13.32 0.29
N ALA A 20 -6.65 -13.00 0.27
CA ALA A 20 -6.14 -11.83 0.95
C ALA A 20 -6.78 -10.57 0.35
N ILE A 21 -7.45 -9.78 1.18
CA ILE A 21 -8.12 -8.55 0.75
C ILE A 21 -7.09 -7.42 0.83
N VAL A 22 -6.73 -6.84 -0.31
CA VAL A 22 -5.92 -5.60 -0.35
C VAL A 22 -6.79 -4.46 0.18
N VAL A 23 -6.30 -3.76 1.20
CA VAL A 23 -7.04 -2.67 1.85
C VAL A 23 -6.39 -1.31 1.59
N TYR A 24 -5.06 -1.27 1.50
CA TYR A 24 -4.29 -0.06 1.25
C TYR A 24 -3.11 -0.34 0.32
N ASN A 25 -2.52 0.75 -0.18
CA ASN A 25 -1.21 0.72 -0.82
C ASN A 25 -0.24 1.54 0.03
N CYS A 26 1.00 1.08 0.14
CA CYS A 26 2.05 1.84 0.80
C CYS A 26 2.40 3.09 -0.02
N ASP A 27 2.33 4.28 0.58
CA ASP A 27 2.62 5.54 -0.09
C ASP A 27 4.09 5.70 -0.49
N TYR A 28 4.99 4.94 0.14
CA TYR A 28 6.43 4.96 -0.18
C TYR A 28 6.80 4.06 -1.38
N CYS A 29 6.41 2.77 -1.33
CA CYS A 29 6.84 1.78 -2.32
C CYS A 29 5.73 1.35 -3.30
N ASN A 30 4.49 1.83 -3.13
CA ASN A 30 3.28 1.37 -3.82
C ASN A 30 3.00 -0.13 -3.65
N GLY A 31 3.54 -0.76 -2.61
CA GLY A 31 3.25 -2.15 -2.27
C GLY A 31 1.84 -2.32 -1.71
N GLU A 32 1.19 -3.43 -2.05
CA GLU A 32 -0.12 -3.81 -1.52
C GLU A 32 -0.03 -4.12 -0.01
N ILE A 33 -1.01 -3.65 0.76
CA ILE A 33 -1.16 -3.94 2.19
C ILE A 33 -2.49 -4.66 2.37
N PHE A 34 -2.43 -5.87 2.89
CA PHE A 34 -3.58 -6.74 3.09
C PHE A 34 -4.23 -6.52 4.47
N GLU A 35 -5.47 -6.97 4.64
CA GLU A 35 -6.26 -6.74 5.87
C GLU A 35 -5.58 -7.26 7.15
N GLU A 36 -4.81 -8.33 7.03
CA GLU A 36 -4.09 -8.95 8.15
C GLU A 36 -2.69 -8.35 8.37
N ASP A 37 -2.23 -7.46 7.48
CA ASP A 37 -0.89 -6.87 7.58
C ASP A 37 -0.84 -5.76 8.63
N ILE A 38 0.34 -5.65 9.27
CA ILE A 38 0.65 -4.53 10.14
C ILE A 38 1.16 -3.37 9.27
N CYS A 39 0.46 -2.24 9.29
CA CYS A 39 0.91 -1.00 8.66
C CYS A 39 1.15 0.10 9.69
N VAL A 40 1.91 1.12 9.28
CA VAL A 40 2.20 2.32 10.05
C VAL A 40 1.51 3.49 9.36
N VAL A 41 0.73 4.27 10.11
CA VAL A 41 0.09 5.50 9.62
C VAL A 41 0.79 6.71 10.23
N TYR A 42 1.24 7.63 9.39
CA TYR A 42 1.93 8.85 9.80
C TYR A 42 1.56 10.00 8.87
N GLU A 43 1.11 11.14 9.41
CA GLU A 43 0.71 12.33 8.64
C GLU A 43 -0.20 12.03 7.44
N ASP A 44 -1.25 11.24 7.66
CA ASP A 44 -2.20 10.78 6.65
C ASP A 44 -1.62 9.88 5.53
N LEU A 45 -0.36 9.45 5.66
CA LEU A 45 0.29 8.46 4.80
C LEU A 45 0.34 7.07 5.44
N ILE A 46 0.30 6.03 4.63
CA ILE A 46 0.30 4.62 5.03
C ILE A 46 1.59 3.94 4.55
N PHE A 47 2.28 3.27 5.46
CA PHE A 47 3.52 2.55 5.20
C PHE A 47 3.37 1.06 5.56
N CYS A 48 3.85 0.17 4.69
CA CYS A 48 3.80 -1.28 4.95
C CYS A 48 4.86 -1.75 5.98
N SER A 49 5.76 -0.87 6.43
CA SER A 49 6.74 -1.15 7.48
C SER A 49 7.27 0.13 8.11
N SER A 50 7.86 0.02 9.31
CA SER A 50 8.59 1.12 9.95
C SER A 50 9.81 1.57 9.15
N ASP A 51 10.42 0.67 8.38
CA ASP A 51 11.61 0.97 7.59
C ASP A 51 11.28 1.94 6.45
N HIS A 52 10.13 1.75 5.78
CA HIS A 52 9.67 2.68 4.74
C HIS A 52 9.32 4.07 5.29
N LEU A 53 8.73 4.14 6.49
CA LEU A 53 8.54 5.43 7.16
C LEU A 53 9.90 6.09 7.45
N GLY A 54 10.87 5.34 7.98
CA GLY A 54 12.21 5.86 8.25
C GLY A 54 12.91 6.42 7.01
N GLU A 55 12.86 5.69 5.88
CA GLU A 55 13.42 6.16 4.61
C GLU A 55 12.68 7.39 4.05
N HIS A 56 11.36 7.46 4.24
CA HIS A 56 10.57 8.63 3.86
C HIS A 56 11.01 9.88 4.63
N LEU A 57 11.13 9.79 5.96
CA LEU A 57 11.53 10.92 6.81
C LEU A 57 12.94 11.41 6.47
N VAL A 58 13.90 10.51 6.26
CA VAL A 58 15.26 10.90 5.86
C VAL A 58 15.28 11.64 4.52
N LYS A 59 14.47 11.21 3.56
CA LYS A 59 14.35 11.89 2.26
C LYS A 59 13.65 13.23 2.38
N HIS A 60 12.65 13.33 3.26
CA HIS A 60 11.95 14.58 3.54
C HIS A 60 12.91 15.63 4.12
N ASP A 61 13.63 15.29 5.20
CA ASP A 61 14.61 16.16 5.83
C ASP A 61 15.68 16.65 4.83
N LEU A 62 16.18 15.73 3.99
CA LEU A 62 17.15 16.08 2.95
C LEU A 62 16.56 17.03 1.89
N ALA A 63 15.31 16.83 1.49
CA ALA A 63 14.65 17.71 0.54
C ALA A 63 14.47 19.12 1.13
N GLU A 64 14.06 19.22 2.39
CA GLU A 64 13.93 20.50 3.10
C GLU A 64 15.28 21.23 3.20
N GLU A 65 16.37 20.52 3.50
CA GLU A 65 17.72 21.10 3.56
C GLU A 65 18.13 21.67 2.18
N ILE A 66 17.93 20.92 1.10
CA ILE A 66 18.25 21.37 -0.26
C ILE A 66 17.42 22.61 -0.62
N THR A 67 16.13 22.62 -0.32
CA THR A 67 15.24 23.76 -0.61
C THR A 67 15.69 25.01 0.16
N ALA A 68 16.03 24.87 1.44
CA ALA A 68 16.54 25.98 2.25
C ALA A 68 17.84 26.59 1.69
N HIS A 69 18.74 25.76 1.15
CA HIS A 69 19.98 26.23 0.51
C HIS A 69 19.76 26.92 -0.84
N THR A 70 18.73 26.53 -1.59
CA THR A 70 18.35 27.23 -2.82
C THR A 70 17.70 28.60 -2.54
N GLU A 71 16.90 28.72 -1.49
CA GLU A 71 16.22 29.98 -1.15
C GLU A 71 17.16 31.03 -0.54
N THR A 72 18.24 30.59 0.12
CA THR A 72 19.27 31.48 0.71
C THR A 72 20.31 32.00 -0.29
N SER A 73 20.34 31.47 -1.52
CA SER A 73 21.28 31.87 -2.58
C SER A 73 20.76 32.96 -3.52
N HIS A 74 19.65 33.64 -3.15
CA HIS A 74 19.05 34.74 -3.92
C HIS A 74 19.39 36.13 -3.37
#